data_AF-A0A015X9F7-F1
#
_entry.id   AF-A0A015X9F7-F1
#
_cell.length_a   1.000
_cell.length_b   1.000
_cell.length_c   1.000
_cell.angle_alpha   90.00
_cell.angle_beta   90.00
_cell.angle_gamma   90.00
#
_symmetry.space_group_name_H-M   'P 1'
#
loop_
_entity.id
_entity.type
_entity.pdbx_description
1 polymer ?
#
loop_
_entity_poly.entity_id
_entity_poly.type
_entity_poly.pdbx_seq_one_letter_code
_entity_poly.pdbx_strand_id
1 'polypeptide(L)'
;MNIEEFREYCLSFKGVHDRMPFKKATSEYDRDLLVFYVMDKWFCFVNIDAFDFCNIKCNAGQIEDLLDKYEGVQPGYHMNKKHWISVYFDKDVPDKMIKDLVKQSYEIVVSSLARREREILQAM
;
A
#
# COMPACT_ATOMS: atom_id res chain seq x y z
N MET A 1 -13.07 6.23 4.43
CA MET A 1 -13.30 4.83 4.87
C MET A 1 -12.65 4.63 6.23
N ASN A 2 -13.03 3.62 7.01
CA ASN A 2 -12.34 3.32 8.28
C ASN A 2 -11.24 2.24 8.10
N ILE A 3 -10.43 2.02 9.14
CA ILE A 3 -9.30 1.08 9.11
C ILE A 3 -9.70 -0.36 8.83
N GLU A 4 -10.81 -0.84 9.41
CA GLU A 4 -11.27 -2.22 9.22
C GLU A 4 -11.73 -2.41 7.76
N GLU A 5 -12.48 -1.45 7.20
CA GLU A 5 -12.89 -1.48 5.79
C GLU A 5 -11.68 -1.47 4.84
N PHE A 6 -10.65 -0.68 5.16
CA PHE A 6 -9.41 -0.63 4.39
C PHE A 6 -8.66 -1.96 4.46
N ARG A 7 -8.53 -2.52 5.67
CA ARG A 7 -7.87 -3.80 5.92
C ARG A 7 -8.59 -4.94 5.20
N GLU A 8 -9.91 -5.03 5.34
CA GLU A 8 -10.74 -6.03 4.65
C GLU A 8 -10.60 -5.92 3.12
N TYR A 9 -10.57 -4.69 2.59
CA TYR A 9 -10.36 -4.47 1.16
C TYR A 9 -9.00 -4.99 0.69
N CYS A 10 -7.92 -4.68 1.41
CA CYS A 10 -6.59 -5.20 1.09
C CYS A 10 -6.51 -6.73 1.17
N LEU A 11 -7.11 -7.33 2.22
CA LEU A 11 -7.16 -8.79 2.42
C LEU A 11 -8.07 -9.52 1.42
N SER A 12 -8.99 -8.80 0.76
CA SER A 12 -9.83 -9.40 -0.29
C SER A 12 -9.04 -9.83 -1.54
N PHE A 13 -7.82 -9.33 -1.70
CA PHE A 13 -6.97 -9.69 -2.82
C PHE A 13 -6.35 -11.08 -2.64
N LYS A 14 -6.28 -11.82 -3.73
CA LYS A 14 -5.78 -13.20 -3.74
C LYS A 14 -4.37 -13.29 -3.15
N GLY A 15 -4.17 -14.25 -2.24
CA GLY A 15 -2.87 -14.51 -1.62
C GLY A 15 -2.33 -13.39 -0.73
N VAL A 16 -3.16 -12.40 -0.38
CA VAL A 16 -2.76 -11.32 0.51
C VAL A 16 -2.86 -11.72 1.97
N HIS A 17 -1.89 -11.28 2.76
CA HIS A 17 -1.90 -11.35 4.21
C HIS A 17 -1.21 -10.11 4.79
N ASP A 18 -1.48 -9.82 6.05
CA ASP A 18 -0.89 -8.67 6.75
C ASP A 18 -0.01 -9.11 7.93
N ARG A 19 1.00 -8.28 8.26
CA ARG A 19 1.89 -8.44 9.42
C ARG A 19 2.34 -7.08 9.94
N MET A 20 2.81 -7.04 11.19
CA MET A 20 3.49 -5.87 11.78
C MET A 20 4.99 -6.16 11.92
N PRO A 21 5.81 -5.95 10.88
CA PRO A 21 7.22 -6.32 10.88
C PRO A 21 8.10 -5.40 11.74
N PHE A 22 7.63 -4.20 12.09
CA PHE A 22 8.44 -3.12 12.66
C PHE A 22 8.25 -2.92 14.18
N LYS A 23 7.74 -3.91 14.92
CA LYS A 23 7.51 -3.82 16.38
C LYS A 23 8.70 -3.38 17.23
N LYS A 24 9.93 -3.49 16.71
CA LYS A 24 11.18 -3.08 17.39
C LYS A 24 11.78 -1.79 16.82
N ALA A 25 11.05 -1.05 15.99
CA ALA A 25 11.52 0.21 15.44
C ALA A 25 11.79 1.24 16.54
N THR A 26 12.76 2.14 16.31
CA THR A 26 13.09 3.21 17.26
C THR A 26 11.97 4.23 17.36
N SER A 27 11.38 4.59 16.22
CA SER A 27 10.19 5.44 16.12
C SER A 27 8.97 4.72 16.71
N GLU A 28 8.23 5.38 17.59
CA GLU A 28 6.97 4.84 18.12
C GLU A 28 5.94 4.67 16.99
N TYR A 29 5.86 5.66 16.09
CA TYR A 29 4.97 5.61 14.92
C TYR A 29 5.25 4.38 14.05
N ASP A 30 6.51 4.05 13.80
CA ASP A 30 6.85 2.93 12.90
C ASP A 30 6.49 1.55 13.49
N ARG A 31 6.35 1.44 14.82
CA ARG A 31 6.00 0.17 15.48
C ARG A 31 4.60 -0.31 15.13
N ASP A 32 3.71 0.63 14.81
CA ASP A 32 2.30 0.41 14.53
C ASP A 32 1.99 0.32 13.04
N LEU A 33 3.02 0.19 12.19
CA LEU A 33 2.82 -0.05 10.76
C LEU A 33 2.37 -1.49 10.49
N LEU A 34 1.14 -1.62 9.97
CA LEU A 34 0.61 -2.82 9.37
C LEU A 34 0.96 -2.85 7.89
N VAL A 35 1.61 -3.93 7.47
CA VAL A 35 2.10 -4.11 6.11
C VAL A 35 1.33 -5.25 5.44
N PHE A 36 0.86 -5.00 4.22
CA PHE A 36 0.17 -5.96 3.38
C PHE A 36 1.12 -6.56 2.34
N TYR A 37 1.15 -7.89 2.29
CA TYR A 37 2.02 -8.69 1.46
C TYR A 37 1.21 -9.54 0.49
N VAL A 38 1.74 -9.75 -0.71
CA VAL A 38 1.39 -10.88 -1.59
C VAL A 38 2.64 -11.74 -1.75
N MET A 39 2.54 -13.02 -1.37
CA MET A 39 3.73 -13.85 -1.12
C MET A 39 4.68 -13.12 -0.14
N ASP A 40 5.97 -13.02 -0.45
CA ASP A 40 6.93 -12.32 0.41
C ASP A 40 7.17 -10.84 0.02
N LYS A 41 6.33 -10.27 -0.86
CA LYS A 41 6.45 -8.87 -1.31
C LYS A 41 5.31 -8.00 -0.80
N TRP A 42 5.67 -6.92 -0.11
CA TRP A 42 4.72 -5.87 0.27
C TRP A 42 4.26 -5.01 -0.92
N PHE A 43 3.02 -4.54 -0.86
CA PHE A 43 2.45 -3.58 -1.81
C PHE A 43 1.79 -2.37 -1.13
N CYS A 44 1.47 -2.47 0.15
CA CYS A 44 0.82 -1.40 0.89
C CYS A 44 1.23 -1.47 2.36
N PHE A 45 1.32 -0.33 3.05
CA PHE A 45 1.33 -0.28 4.50
C PHE A 45 0.57 0.94 5.03
N VAL A 46 0.12 0.85 6.28
CA VAL A 46 -0.63 1.89 6.99
C VAL A 46 -0.30 1.83 8.49
N ASN A 47 -0.37 2.95 9.20
CA ASN A 47 -0.30 2.95 10.65
C ASN A 47 -1.68 2.59 11.25
N ILE A 48 -1.74 1.60 12.14
CA ILE A 48 -3.03 1.11 12.67
C ILE A 48 -3.67 2.00 13.74
N ASP A 49 -2.88 2.84 14.41
CA ASP A 49 -3.36 3.73 15.45
C ASP A 49 -3.69 5.10 14.86
N ALA A 50 -2.74 5.69 14.12
CA ALA A 50 -2.90 7.00 13.50
C ALA A 50 -3.85 6.99 12.29
N PHE A 51 -3.83 5.91 11.50
CA PHE A 51 -4.61 5.74 10.26
C PHE A 51 -4.67 7.00 9.37
N ASP A 52 -3.53 7.64 9.18
CA ASP A 52 -3.37 8.94 8.51
C ASP A 52 -3.20 8.80 6.99
N PHE A 53 -2.34 7.88 6.55
CA PHE A 53 -2.11 7.57 5.13
C PHE A 53 -1.81 6.09 4.90
N CYS A 54 -2.07 5.62 3.67
CA CYS A 54 -1.46 4.40 3.18
C CYS A 54 -0.28 4.72 2.26
N ASN A 55 0.82 3.98 2.41
CA ASN A 55 1.94 4.05 1.48
C ASN A 55 1.87 2.88 0.50
N ILE A 56 1.92 3.20 -0.79
CA ILE A 56 1.67 2.24 -1.86
C ILE A 56 2.67 2.38 -2.99
N LYS A 57 2.89 1.27 -3.70
CA LYS A 57 3.67 1.24 -4.92
C LYS A 57 2.86 1.86 -6.06
N CYS A 58 3.50 2.70 -6.86
CA CYS A 58 2.89 3.42 -7.96
C CYS A 58 3.76 3.32 -9.20
N ASN A 59 3.15 3.38 -10.39
CA ASN A 59 3.89 3.48 -11.63
C ASN A 59 4.57 4.86 -11.70
N ALA A 60 5.87 4.89 -11.98
CA ALA A 60 6.64 6.13 -12.05
C ALA A 60 6.02 7.16 -13.01
N GLY A 61 5.41 6.72 -14.11
CA GLY A 61 4.75 7.60 -15.08
C GLY A 61 3.43 8.21 -14.62
N GLN A 62 2.90 7.84 -13.44
CA GLN A 62 1.67 8.41 -12.87
C GLN A 62 1.93 9.29 -11.64
N ILE A 63 3.15 9.26 -11.08
CA ILE A 63 3.43 9.89 -9.78
C ILE A 63 3.29 11.42 -9.86
N GLU A 64 3.87 12.05 -10.88
CA GLU A 64 3.82 13.52 -11.05
C GLU A 64 2.37 14.00 -11.20
N ASP A 65 1.59 13.37 -12.08
CA ASP A 65 0.17 13.68 -12.28
C ASP A 65 -0.65 13.54 -10.98
N LEU A 66 -0.35 12.53 -10.15
CA LEU A 66 -1.06 12.32 -8.89
C LEU A 66 -0.69 13.35 -7.82
N LEU A 67 0.58 13.74 -7.75
CA LEU A 67 1.07 14.80 -6.85
C LEU A 67 0.49 16.16 -7.22
N ASP A 68 0.39 16.47 -8.51
CA ASP A 68 -0.16 17.73 -9.00
C ASP A 68 -1.69 17.80 -8.83
N LYS A 69 -2.37 16.63 -8.91
CA LYS A 69 -3.83 16.57 -8.87
C LYS A 69 -4.41 16.59 -7.45
N TYR A 70 -3.70 16.06 -6.46
CA TYR A 70 -4.24 15.87 -5.11
C TYR A 70 -3.26 16.35 -4.04
N GLU A 71 -3.70 17.22 -3.14
CA GLU A 71 -2.94 17.66 -1.97
C GLU A 71 -2.65 16.50 -1.00
N GLY A 72 -3.54 15.50 -0.96
CA GLY A 72 -3.42 14.29 -0.16
C GLY A 72 -2.47 13.24 -0.72
N VAL A 73 -1.85 13.47 -1.88
CA VAL A 73 -0.78 12.59 -2.40
C VAL A 73 0.57 13.24 -2.11
N GLN A 74 1.47 12.48 -1.50
CA GLN A 74 2.82 12.93 -1.15
C GLN A 74 3.88 11.92 -1.59
N PRO A 75 5.15 12.33 -1.74
CA PRO A 75 6.23 11.39 -2.02
C PRO A 75 6.33 10.32 -0.93
N GLY A 76 6.63 9.07 -1.32
CA GLY A 76 6.56 7.93 -0.41
C GLY A 76 7.37 8.09 0.88
N TYR A 77 6.69 7.87 2.02
CA TYR A 77 7.26 7.84 3.36
C TYR A 77 8.25 6.68 3.52
N HIS A 78 9.50 6.98 3.92
CA HIS A 78 10.62 6.03 4.04
C HIS A 78 10.93 5.13 2.82
N MET A 79 10.24 5.33 1.70
CA MET A 79 10.34 4.49 0.50
C MET A 79 10.98 5.24 -0.67
N ASN A 80 11.30 4.49 -1.74
CA ASN A 80 11.82 5.08 -2.97
C ASN A 80 10.73 5.88 -3.69
N LYS A 81 10.85 7.21 -3.64
CA LYS A 81 9.88 8.18 -4.19
C LYS A 81 9.68 8.08 -5.71
N LYS A 82 10.54 7.37 -6.45
CA LYS A 82 10.32 7.05 -7.87
C LYS A 82 9.23 6.00 -8.10
N HIS A 83 8.87 5.25 -7.07
CA HIS A 83 7.98 4.09 -7.17
C HIS A 83 6.94 4.03 -6.06
N TRP A 84 6.96 4.96 -5.10
CA TRP A 84 6.10 4.92 -3.92
C TRP A 84 5.56 6.30 -3.61
N ILE A 85 4.29 6.34 -3.23
CA ILE A 85 3.56 7.53 -2.80
C ILE A 85 2.86 7.24 -1.48
N SER A 86 2.69 8.27 -0.65
CA SER A 86 1.80 8.26 0.51
C SER A 86 0.49 8.93 0.12
N VAL A 87 -0.63 8.28 0.43
CA VAL A 87 -1.98 8.76 0.10
C VAL A 87 -2.77 8.90 1.39
N TYR A 88 -3.10 10.14 1.76
CA TYR A 88 -3.78 10.47 3.02
C TYR A 88 -5.29 10.24 2.90
N PHE A 89 -5.88 9.65 3.94
CA PHE A 89 -7.31 9.28 3.94
C PHE A 89 -8.24 10.49 4.16
N ASP A 90 -7.82 11.45 4.98
CA ASP A 90 -8.63 12.61 5.38
C ASP A 90 -8.26 13.90 4.61
N LYS A 91 -8.04 13.76 3.29
CA LYS A 91 -7.68 14.85 2.38
C LYS A 91 -8.62 14.88 1.18
N ASP A 92 -8.15 15.36 0.04
CA ASP A 92 -8.90 15.56 -1.19
C ASP A 92 -8.93 14.32 -2.11
N VAL A 93 -8.34 13.19 -1.68
CA VAL A 93 -8.32 11.94 -2.43
C VAL A 93 -9.56 11.11 -2.08
N PRO A 94 -10.50 10.86 -3.03
CA PRO A 94 -11.68 10.07 -2.72
C PRO A 94 -11.34 8.62 -2.35
N ASP A 95 -12.06 8.02 -1.41
CA ASP A 95 -11.87 6.61 -1.01
C ASP A 95 -11.79 5.64 -2.18
N LYS A 96 -12.63 5.85 -3.21
CA LYS A 96 -12.61 5.04 -4.44
C LYS A 96 -11.25 5.12 -5.14
N MET A 97 -10.67 6.31 -5.24
CA MET A 97 -9.35 6.52 -5.83
C MET A 97 -8.26 5.84 -5.01
N ILE A 98 -8.33 5.91 -3.67
CA ILE A 98 -7.40 5.21 -2.78
C ILE A 98 -7.47 3.70 -3.04
N LYS A 99 -8.68 3.12 -3.08
CA LYS A 99 -8.90 1.70 -3.37
C LYS A 99 -8.39 1.29 -4.75
N ASP A 100 -8.59 2.13 -5.77
CA ASP A 100 -8.10 1.90 -7.13
C ASP A 100 -6.56 1.91 -7.17
N LEU A 101 -5.90 2.84 -6.45
CA LEU A 101 -4.44 2.92 -6.36
C LEU A 101 -3.85 1.73 -5.58
N VAL A 102 -4.49 1.29 -4.50
CA VAL A 102 -4.08 0.09 -3.75
C VAL A 102 -4.16 -1.17 -4.61
N LYS A 103 -5.23 -1.31 -5.41
CA LYS A 103 -5.38 -2.41 -6.38
C LYS A 103 -4.26 -2.38 -7.44
N GLN A 104 -3.95 -1.20 -7.98
CA GLN A 104 -2.84 -1.04 -8.93
C GLN A 104 -1.50 -1.41 -8.30
N SER A 105 -1.27 -1.00 -7.03
CA SER A 105 -0.07 -1.38 -6.29
C SER A 105 0.09 -2.91 -6.16
N TYR A 106 -1.00 -3.60 -5.79
CA TYR A 106 -1.03 -5.06 -5.75
C TYR A 106 -0.68 -5.68 -7.12
N GLU A 107 -1.29 -5.20 -8.21
CA GLU A 107 -1.03 -5.69 -9.58
C GLU A 107 0.43 -5.45 -10.01
N ILE A 108 1.02 -4.30 -9.67
CA ILE A 108 2.44 -4.01 -9.91
C ILE A 108 3.32 -5.01 -9.17
N VAL A 109 3.00 -5.33 -7.91
CA VAL A 109 3.81 -6.28 -7.13
C VAL A 109 3.64 -7.70 -7.66
N VAL A 110 2.42 -8.15 -7.97
CA VAL A 110 2.15 -9.47 -8.56
C VAL A 110 2.86 -9.65 -9.90
N SER A 111 2.83 -8.65 -10.78
CA SER A 111 3.54 -8.72 -12.07
C SER A 111 5.05 -8.87 -11.88
N SER A 112 5.61 -8.31 -10.80
CA SER A 112 7.03 -8.41 -10.46
C SER A 112 7.45 -9.73 -9.79
N LEU A 113 6.52 -10.63 -9.45
CA LEU A 113 6.84 -11.91 -8.81
C LEU A 113 7.62 -12.83 -9.74
N ALA A 114 8.35 -13.81 -9.19
CA ALA A 114 8.93 -14.86 -9.99
C ALA A 114 7.82 -15.70 -10.65
N ARG A 115 8.10 -16.34 -11.79
CA ARG A 115 7.11 -17.18 -12.50
C ARG A 115 6.48 -18.22 -11.58
N ARG A 116 7.29 -18.92 -10.79
CA ARG A 116 6.84 -19.94 -9.83
C ARG A 116 5.87 -19.36 -8.78
N GLU A 117 6.16 -18.18 -8.25
CA GLU A 117 5.30 -17.52 -7.26
C GLU A 117 3.95 -17.13 -7.89
N ARG A 118 3.93 -16.65 -9.14
CA ARG A 118 2.68 -16.37 -9.86
C ARG A 118 1.86 -17.64 -10.11
N GLU A 119 2.50 -18.75 -10.45
CA GLU A 119 1.83 -20.04 -10.64
C GLU A 119 1.20 -20.54 -9.32
N ILE A 120 1.91 -20.41 -8.19
CA ILE A 120 1.36 -20.73 -6.85
C ILE A 120 0.16 -19.83 -6.54
N LEU A 121 0.28 -18.52 -6.78
CA LEU A 121 -0.80 -17.56 -6.54
C LEU A 121 -2.04 -17.88 -7.38
N GLN A 122 -1.86 -18.30 -8.63
CA GLN A 122 -2.95 -18.70 -9.52
C GLN A 122 -3.68 -19.94 -9.01
N ALA A 123 -2.97 -20.88 -8.39
CA ALA A 123 -3.52 -22.14 -7.88
C ALA A 123 -4.20 -22.04 -6.49
N MET A 124 -4.07 -20.91 -5.79
CA MET A 124 -4.82 -20.62 -4.55
C MET A 124 -6.30 -20.34 -4.82
#